data_AF-A0A7V6MYJ1-F1
#
_entry.id   AF-A0A7V6MYJ1-F1
#
_cell.length_a   1.000
_cell.length_b   1.000
_cell.length_c   1.000
_cell.angle_alpha   90.00
_cell.angle_beta   90.00
_cell.angle_gamma   90.00
#
_symmetry.space_group_name_H-M   'P 1'
#
loop_
_entity.id
_entity.type
_entity.pdbx_description
1 polymer ?
#
loop_
_entity_poly.entity_id
_entity_poly.type
_entity_poly.pdbx_seq_one_letter_code
_entity_poly.pdbx_strand_id
1 'polypeptide(L)' 'MNDLGNDHGIDKTKAIRMIRDILKLEQENLKTKKYNDYDMIDKIRTVIEEEVRKCY' A
#
# COMPACT_ATOMS: atom_id res chain seq x y z
N MET A 1 -20.76 14.06 25.86
CA MET A 1 -19.36 13.69 26.10
C MET A 1 -19.09 12.46 25.25
N ASN A 2 -18.50 12.64 24.06
CA ASN A 2 -18.06 11.53 23.22
C ASN A 2 -16.58 11.28 23.53
N ASP A 3 -16.34 10.36 24.46
CA ASP A 3 -15.07 9.65 24.54
C ASP A 3 -15.03 8.66 23.38
N LEU A 4 -14.43 9.07 22.26
CA LEU A 4 -13.82 8.17 21.30
C LEU A 4 -12.34 8.55 21.28
N GLY A 5 -11.60 7.80 22.11
CA GLY A 5 -10.19 8.01 22.35
C GLY A 5 -9.39 8.10 21.06
N ASN A 6 -8.59 9.16 20.97
CA ASN A 6 -7.29 9.17 20.33
C ASN A 6 -7.18 8.40 18.99
N ASP A 7 -7.89 8.86 17.96
CA ASP A 7 -7.67 8.44 16.57
C ASP A 7 -6.29 8.95 16.13
N HIS A 8 -5.25 8.13 16.30
CA HIS A 8 -3.92 8.38 15.74
C HIS A 8 -3.95 8.22 14.22
N GLY A 9 -4.60 9.18 13.55
CA GLY A 9 -4.29 9.72 12.23
C GLY A 9 -3.89 8.73 11.15
N ILE A 10 -4.75 7.77 10.80
CA ILE A 10 -4.59 7.08 9.51
C ILE A 10 -4.88 8.13 8.41
N ASP A 11 -3.82 8.53 7.71
CA ASP A 11 -3.92 9.38 6.53
C ASP A 11 -4.63 8.60 5.40
N LYS A 12 -5.94 8.80 5.31
CA LYS A 12 -6.81 8.15 4.33
C LYS A 12 -6.34 8.41 2.90
N THR A 13 -5.74 9.56 2.62
CA THR A 13 -5.23 9.88 1.29
C THR A 13 -4.03 9.02 0.94
N LYS A 14 -3.09 8.83 1.87
CA LYS A 14 -1.96 7.91 1.70
C LYS A 14 -2.42 6.47 1.53
N ALA A 15 -3.37 6.01 2.35
CA ALA A 15 -3.94 4.68 2.21
C ALA A 15 -4.58 4.44 0.82
N ILE A 16 -5.36 5.40 0.33
CA ILE A 16 -5.99 5.30 -1.00
C ILE A 16 -4.94 5.29 -2.12
N ARG A 17 -3.87 6.07 -2.02
CA ARG A 17 -2.78 6.06 -3.01
C ARG A 17 -2.08 4.69 -3.03
N MET A 18 -1.72 4.18 -1.86
CA MET A 18 -1.08 2.88 -1.71
C MET A 18 -1.91 1.75 -2.34
N ILE A 19 -3.23 1.73 -2.08
CA ILE A 19 -4.14 0.75 -2.67
C ILE A 19 -4.17 0.85 -4.20
N ARG A 20 -4.22 2.07 -4.75
CA ARG A 20 -4.22 2.28 -6.20
C ARG A 20 -2.93 1.80 -6.86
N ASP A 21 -1.79 2.02 -6.22
CA ASP A 21 -0.49 1.63 -6.77
C ASP A 21 -0.31 0.10 -6.72
N ILE A 22 -0.75 -0.55 -5.64
CA ILE A 22 -0.80 -2.02 -5.53
C ILE A 22 -1.68 -2.62 -6.64
N LEU A 23 -2.88 -2.07 -6.86
CA LEU A 23 -3.78 -2.57 -7.91
C LEU A 23 -3.19 -2.42 -9.32
N LYS A 24 -2.48 -1.32 -9.60
CA LYS A 24 -1.79 -1.15 -10.88
C LYS A 24 -0.68 -2.18 -11.06
N LEU A 25 0.12 -2.41 -10.02
CA LEU A 25 1.18 -3.43 -10.02
C LEU A 25 0.63 -4.82 -10.29
N GLU A 26 -0.45 -5.20 -9.62
CA GLU A 26 -1.14 -6.48 -9.84
C GLU A 26 -1.68 -6.59 -11.28
N GLN A 27 -2.32 -5.54 -11.80
CA GLN A 27 -2.82 -5.53 -13.17
C GLN A 27 -1.71 -5.64 -14.22
N GLU A 28 -0.56 -5.00 -13.99
CA GLU A 28 0.61 -5.12 -14.86
C GLU A 28 1.22 -6.51 -14.78
N ASN A 29 1.28 -7.10 -13.58
CA ASN A 29 1.80 -8.45 -13.42
C ASN A 29 0.88 -9.51 -14.03
N LEU A 30 -0.44 -9.34 -13.96
CA LEU A 30 -1.39 -10.21 -14.66
C LEU A 30 -1.18 -10.21 -16.18
N LYS A 31 -0.82 -9.06 -16.76
CA LYS A 31 -0.54 -8.92 -18.20
C LYS A 31 0.81 -9.51 -18.60
N THR A 32 1.85 -9.24 -17.79
CA THR A 32 3.23 -9.54 -18.15
C THR A 32 3.72 -10.88 -17.60
N LYS A 33 3.07 -11.41 -16.56
CA LYS A 33 3.48 -12.58 -15.76
C LYS A 33 4.94 -12.49 -15.32
N LYS A 34 5.40 -11.27 -15.06
CA LYS A 34 6.82 -10.97 -14.81
C LYS A 34 7.28 -11.46 -13.44
N TYR A 35 6.39 -11.44 -12.46
CA TYR A 35 6.64 -11.81 -11.07
C TYR A 35 5.73 -12.98 -10.71
N ASN A 36 6.27 -13.96 -9.98
CA ASN A 36 5.46 -14.98 -9.33
C ASN A 36 4.78 -14.40 -8.07
N ASP A 37 3.93 -15.20 -7.42
CA ASP A 37 3.17 -14.76 -6.26
C ASP A 37 4.06 -14.28 -5.10
N TYR A 38 5.17 -14.96 -4.83
CA TYR A 38 6.12 -14.56 -3.78
C TYR A 38 6.80 -13.23 -4.11
N ASP A 39 7.25 -13.07 -5.35
CA ASP A 39 7.89 -11.83 -5.82
C ASP A 39 6.91 -10.64 -5.77
N MET A 40 5.63 -10.87 -6.09
CA MET A 40 4.59 -9.84 -5.99
C MET A 40 4.32 -9.42 -4.54
N ILE A 41 4.28 -10.38 -3.62
CA ILE A 41 4.11 -10.09 -2.18
C ILE A 41 5.25 -9.21 -1.68
N ASP A 42 6.51 -9.54 -2.01
CA ASP A 42 7.67 -8.74 -1.60
C ASP A 42 7.66 -7.35 -2.24
N LYS A 43 7.23 -7.26 -3.50
CA LYS A 43 7.10 -5.98 -4.19
C LYS A 43 6.04 -5.08 -3.56
N ILE A 44 4.88 -5.62 -3.22
CA ILE A 44 3.81 -4.89 -2.53
C ILE A 44 4.29 -4.44 -1.16
N ARG A 45 4.99 -5.30 -0.40
CA ARG A 45 5.57 -4.94 0.89
C ARG A 45 6.53 -3.75 0.76
N THR A 46 7.38 -3.77 -0.26
CA THR A 46 8.33 -2.67 -0.52
C THR A 46 7.59 -1.36 -0.80
N VAL A 47 6.53 -1.38 -1.61
CA VAL A 47 5.69 -0.19 -1.89
C VAL A 47 5.07 0.37 -0.60
N ILE A 48 4.56 -0.50 0.27
CA ILE A 48 4.00 -0.09 1.57
C ILE A 48 5.08 0.55 2.44
N GLU A 49 6.25 -0.09 2.57
CA GLU A 49 7.37 0.41 3.37
C GLU A 49 7.89 1.75 2.87
N GLU A 50 8.02 1.94 1.55
CA GLU A 50 8.44 3.21 0.95
C GLU A 50 7.44 4.33 1.24
N GLU A 51 6.13 4.06 1.12
CA GLU A 51 5.10 5.06 1.38
C GLU A 51 5.04 5.43 2.87
N VAL A 52 5.32 4.48 3.77
CA VAL A 52 5.51 4.75 5.20
C VAL A 52 6.79 5.53 5.48
N ARG A 53 7.91 5.21 4.81
CA ARG A 53 9.19 5.93 4.96
C ARG A 53 9.14 7.38 4.50
N LYS A 54 8.35 7.70 3.46
CA LYS A 54 8.11 9.10 3.03
C LYS A 54 7.47 9.98 4.10
N CYS A 55 7.02 9.41 5.22
CA CYS A 55 6.40 10.15 6.32
C CYS A 55 7.39 10.62 7.41
N TYR A 56 8.70 10.48 7.21
CA TYR A 56 9.74 11.00 8.12
C TYR A 56 10.62 12.05 7.44
#